data_AF-A0A369XSC8-F1
#
_entry.id   AF-A0A369XSC8-F1
#
_cell.length_a   1.000
_cell.length_b   1.000
_cell.length_c   1.000
_cell.angle_alpha   90.00
_cell.angle_beta   90.00
_cell.angle_gamma   90.00
#
_symmetry.space_group_name_H-M   'P 1'
#
loop_
_entity.id
_entity.type
_entity.pdbx_description
1 polymer ?
#
loop_
_entity_poly.entity_id
_entity_poly.type
_entity_poly.pdbx_seq_one_letter_code
_entity_poly.pdbx_strand_id
1 'polypeptide(L)' 'MESKKPIEIPETFKMALMIVTGLTVLSILIAITLAFIATPNDMQKDLYKVATFGWQSGFGCMVGLVGGKVAN' A
#
# COMPACT_ATOMS: atom_id res chain seq x y z
N MET A 1 -28.50 -4.85 25.23
CA MET A 1 -27.99 -4.49 23.89
C MET A 1 -26.82 -3.55 24.11
N GLU A 2 -25.60 -4.08 24.22
CA GLU A 2 -24.39 -3.29 24.48
C GLU A 2 -24.14 -2.36 23.30
N SER A 3 -24.25 -1.06 23.57
CA SER A 3 -23.90 0.01 22.64
C SER A 3 -22.40 -0.06 22.37
N LYS A 4 -22.03 -0.62 21.21
CA LYS A 4 -20.65 -0.57 20.70
C LYS A 4 -20.29 0.90 20.50
N LYS A 5 -19.51 1.47 21.41
CA LYS A 5 -18.94 2.82 21.26
C LYS A 5 -18.34 2.94 19.86
N PRO A 6 -18.63 4.02 19.10
CA PRO A 6 -18.01 4.22 17.80
C PRO A 6 -16.50 4.24 18.00
N ILE A 7 -15.80 3.34 17.33
CA ILE A 7 -14.35 3.26 17.35
C ILE A 7 -13.85 4.59 16.77
N GLU A 8 -13.38 5.49 17.63
CA GLU A 8 -12.77 6.74 17.22
C GLU A 8 -11.47 6.40 16.51
N ILE A 9 -11.53 6.39 15.17
CA ILE A 9 -10.34 6.18 14.36
C ILE A 9 -9.55 7.49 14.41
N PRO A 10 -8.32 7.50 14.97
CA PRO A 10 -7.51 8.70 14.98
C PRO A 10 -7.32 9.21 13.55
N GLU A 11 -7.48 10.51 13.35
CA GLU A 11 -7.50 11.14 12.04
C GLU A 11 -6.18 10.93 11.28
N THR A 12 -5.08 10.89 12.02
CA THR A 12 -3.74 10.50 11.56
C THR A 12 -3.68 9.08 10.99
N PHE A 13 -4.42 8.11 11.56
CA PHE A 13 -4.48 6.74 11.02
C PHE A 13 -5.18 6.70 9.68
N LYS A 14 -6.29 7.45 9.51
CA LYS A 14 -6.98 7.55 8.22
C LYS A 14 -6.09 8.19 7.15
N MET A 15 -5.38 9.27 7.49
CA MET A 15 -4.43 9.91 6.58
C MET A 15 -3.27 8.97 6.20
N ALA A 16 -2.65 8.29 7.17
CA ALA A 16 -1.57 7.35 6.90
C ALA A 16 -2.04 6.20 6.00
N LEU A 17 -3.21 5.63 6.26
CA LEU A 17 -3.78 4.55 5.45
C LEU A 17 -4.12 5.03 4.04
N MET A 18 -4.64 6.24 3.88
CA MET A 18 -4.93 6.84 2.58
C MET A 18 -3.65 7.12 1.76
N ILE A 19 -2.60 7.64 2.41
CA ILE A 19 -1.29 7.88 1.78
C ILE A 19 -0.64 6.56 1.36
N VAL A 20 -0.59 5.56 2.25
CA VAL A 20 -0.01 4.25 1.96
C VAL A 20 -0.78 3.55 0.84
N THR A 21 -2.11 3.63 0.86
CA THR A 21 -2.95 3.06 -0.22
C THR A 21 -2.66 3.76 -1.55
N GLY A 22 -2.56 5.09 -1.57
CA GLY A 22 -2.24 5.86 -2.77
C GLY A 22 -0.87 5.51 -3.36
N LEU A 23 0.17 5.45 -2.51
CA LEU A 23 1.52 5.03 -2.90
C LEU A 23 1.57 3.57 -3.39
N THR A 24 0.80 2.69 -2.75
CA THR A 24 0.70 1.28 -3.14
C THR A 24 0.07 1.16 -4.53
N VAL A 25 -1.07 1.81 -4.78
CA VAL A 25 -1.75 1.78 -6.08
C VAL A 25 -0.87 2.36 -7.18
N LEU A 26 -0.17 3.47 -6.92
CA LEU A 26 0.77 4.06 -7.86
C LEU A 26 1.93 3.11 -8.21
N SER A 27 2.47 2.43 -7.19
CA SER A 27 3.54 1.44 -7.37
C SER A 27 3.07 0.23 -8.19
N ILE A 28 1.83 -0.24 -7.97
CA ILE A 28 1.21 -1.31 -8.76
C ILE A 28 1.07 -0.89 -10.21
N LEU A 29 0.55 0.32 -10.47
CA LEU A 29 0.38 0.82 -11.83
C LEU A 29 1.72 0.87 -12.57
N ILE A 30 2.76 1.45 -11.97
CA ILE A 30 4.10 1.52 -12.58
C ILE A 30 4.65 0.11 -12.86
N ALA A 31 4.52 -0.81 -11.91
CA ALA A 31 4.97 -2.19 -12.09
C ALA A 31 4.25 -2.89 -13.24
N ILE A 32 2.92 -2.74 -13.35
CA ILE A 32 2.12 -3.33 -14.44
C ILE A 32 2.54 -2.74 -15.78
N THR A 33 2.63 -1.41 -15.91
CA THR A 33 3.01 -0.78 -17.18
C THR A 33 4.40 -1.21 -17.64
N LEU A 34 5.36 -1.31 -16.71
CA LEU A 34 6.71 -1.77 -17.00
C LEU A 34 6.76 -3.27 -17.31
N ALA A 35 5.87 -4.09 -16.75
CA ALA A 35 5.79 -5.52 -17.02
C ALA A 35 5.37 -5.85 -18.47
N PHE A 36 4.63 -4.95 -19.12
CA PHE A 36 4.23 -5.11 -20.53
C PHE A 36 5.28 -4.61 -21.53
N ILE A 37 6.40 -4.05 -21.08
CA ILE A 37 7.49 -3.61 -21.97
C ILE A 37 8.34 -4.83 -22.34
N ALA A 38 8.36 -5.19 -23.63
CA ALA A 38 9.09 -6.35 -24.13
C ALA A 38 10.63 -6.25 -23.97
N THR A 39 11.17 -5.03 -24.01
CA THR A 39 12.61 -4.78 -23.92
C THR A 39 12.89 -3.64 -22.93
N PRO A 40 12.87 -3.92 -21.61
CA PRO A 40 13.04 -2.88 -20.61
C PRO A 40 14.50 -2.42 -20.53
N ASN A 41 14.71 -1.10 -20.51
CA ASN A 41 16.02 -0.49 -20.28
C ASN A 41 16.46 -0.70 -18.82
N ASP A 42 17.75 -0.56 -18.49
CA ASP A 42 18.25 -0.87 -17.14
C ASP A 42 17.61 0.01 -16.06
N MET A 43 17.33 1.28 -16.37
CA MET A 43 16.56 2.18 -15.51
C MET A 43 15.12 1.68 -15.25
N GLN A 44 14.48 1.06 -16.25
CA GLN A 44 13.13 0.51 -16.11
C GLN A 44 13.12 -0.75 -15.26
N LYS A 45 14.17 -1.57 -15.32
CA LYS A 45 14.32 -2.75 -14.45
C LYS A 45 14.47 -2.35 -12.99
N ASP A 46 15.23 -1.29 -12.69
CA ASP A 46 15.37 -0.80 -11.32
C ASP A 46 14.07 -0.17 -10.81
N LEU A 47 13.39 0.64 -11.64
CA LEU A 47 12.05 1.14 -11.33
C LEU A 47 11.05 0.01 -11.07
N TYR A 48 11.08 -1.07 -11.86
CA TYR A 48 10.23 -2.23 -11.67
C TYR A 48 10.51 -2.94 -10.33
N LYS A 49 11.79 -3.11 -9.95
CA LYS A 49 12.16 -3.68 -8.65
C LYS A 49 11.67 -2.82 -7.48
N VAL A 50 11.89 -1.51 -7.55
CA VAL A 50 11.47 -0.56 -6.51
C VAL A 50 9.94 -0.52 -6.42
N ALA A 51 9.24 -0.46 -7.55
CA ALA A 51 7.79 -0.51 -7.60
C ALA A 51 7.24 -1.84 -7.04
N THR A 52 7.90 -2.96 -7.35
CA THR A 52 7.54 -4.29 -6.84
C THR A 52 7.67 -4.37 -5.32
N PHE A 53 8.78 -3.90 -4.79
CA PHE A 53 8.99 -3.80 -3.36
C PHE A 53 7.99 -2.83 -2.70
N GLY A 54 7.73 -1.69 -3.35
CA GLY A 54 6.82 -0.65 -2.87
C GLY A 54 5.39 -1.16 -2.70
N TRP A 55 4.85 -1.90 -3.67
CA TRP A 55 3.48 -2.43 -3.53
C TRP A 55 3.39 -3.59 -2.53
N GLN A 56 4.41 -4.46 -2.46
CA GLN A 56 4.42 -5.57 -1.49
C GLN A 56 4.54 -5.07 -0.05
N SER A 57 5.46 -4.14 0.20
CA SER A 57 5.62 -3.50 1.50
C SER A 57 4.42 -2.64 1.87
N GLY A 58 3.82 -1.93 0.90
CA GLY A 58 2.58 -1.18 1.07
C GLY A 58 1.40 -2.08 1.45
N PHE A 59 1.26 -3.24 0.80
CA PHE A 59 0.23 -4.24 1.14
C PHE A 59 0.46 -4.84 2.54
N GLY A 60 1.70 -5.20 2.87
CA GLY A 60 2.07 -5.65 4.22
C GLY A 60 1.79 -4.59 5.29
N CYS A 61 2.05 -3.32 4.98
CA CYS A 61 1.74 -2.18 5.86
C CYS A 61 0.22 -2.01 6.04
N MET A 62 -0.57 -2.09 4.97
CA MET A 62 -2.04 -2.04 5.07
C MET A 62 -2.59 -3.19 5.92
N VAL A 63 -2.13 -4.42 5.70
CA VAL A 63 -2.53 -5.59 6.49
C VAL A 63 -2.07 -5.46 7.95
N GLY A 64 -0.86 -4.95 8.20
CA GLY A 64 -0.35 -4.70 9.55
C GLY A 64 -1.13 -3.59 10.28
N LEU A 65 -1.50 -2.51 9.59
CA LEU A 65 -2.29 -1.41 10.14
C LEU A 65 -3.74 -1.84 10.43
N VAL A 66 -4.34 -2.63 9.54
CA VAL A 66 -5.69 -3.19 9.76
C VAL A 66 -5.64 -4.26 10.86
N GLY A 67 -4.68 -5.18 10.81
CA GLY A 67 -4.51 -6.26 11.79
C GLY A 67 -4.18 -5.74 13.19
N GLY A 68 -3.31 -4.74 13.30
CA GLY A 68 -2.98 -4.09 14.58
C GLY A 68 -4.16 -3.33 15.20
N LYS A 69 -5.12 -2.89 14.39
CA LYS A 69 -6.36 -2.25 14.84
C LYS A 69 -7.50 -3.24 15.11
N VAL A 70 -7.45 -4.45 14.55
CA VAL A 70 -8.38 -5.54 14.87
C VAL A 70 -7.93 -6.30 16.12
N ALA A 71 -6.62 -6.35 16.39
CA ALA A 71 -6.04 -7.00 17.55
C ALA A 71 -6.08 -6.15 18.85
N ASN A 72 -6.36 -4.85 18.73
CA ASN A 72 -6.45 -3.89 19.85
C ASN A 72 -7.87 -3.35 19.98
#